data_AF-A0A7C4VRC6-F1
#
_entry.id   AF-A0A7C4VRC6-F1
#
_cell.length_a   1.000
_cell.length_b   1.000
_cell.length_c   1.000
_cell.angle_alpha   90.00
_cell.angle_beta   90.00
_cell.angle_gamma   90.00
#
_symmetry.space_group_name_H-M   'P 1'
#
loop_
_entity.id
_entity.type
_entity.pdbx_description
1 polymer ?
#
loop_
_entity_poly.entity_id
_entity_poly.type
_entity_poly.pdbx_seq_one_letter_code
_entity_poly.pdbx_strand_id
1 'polypeptide(L)'
;MKGLLIELKCPVHGFERFIIKVIKRTNIPSDEIIPVFRSRPIYDLSYIIIGRNVDDVLVQKYIIDYLRRKGLYDKMVKFKIL
;
A
#
# COMPACT_ATOMS: atom_id res chain seq x y z
N MET A 1 2.76 5.03 14.00
CA MET A 1 2.23 4.23 12.87
C MET A 1 2.53 4.99 11.60
N LYS A 2 3.24 4.40 10.64
CA LYS A 2 3.39 4.99 9.30
C LYS A 2 2.29 4.49 8.38
N GLY A 3 1.86 5.32 7.44
CA GLY A 3 0.82 4.97 6.48
C GLY A 3 1.09 5.57 5.12
N LEU A 4 0.48 4.99 4.08
CA LEU A 4 0.48 5.55 2.73
C LEU A 4 -0.94 5.98 2.39
N LEU A 5 -1.15 7.28 2.24
CA LEU A 5 -2.39 7.85 1.73
C LEU A 5 -2.42 7.73 0.21
N ILE A 6 -3.47 7.07 -0.29
CA ILE A 6 -3.75 6.91 -1.70
C ILE A 6 -5.10 7.54 -1.99
N GLU A 7 -5.16 8.38 -3.02
CA GLU A 7 -6.39 8.93 -3.59
C GLU A 7 -6.53 8.42 -5.02
N LEU A 8 -7.66 7.78 -5.31
CA LEU A 8 -8.01 7.28 -6.63
C LEU A 8 -9.25 8.00 -7.15
N LYS A 9 -9.33 8.19 -8.47
CA LYS A 9 -10.54 8.62 -9.17
C LYS A 9 -11.41 7.40 -9.47
N CYS A 10 -12.60 7.36 -8.89
CA CYS A 10 -13.59 6.33 -9.11
C CYS A 10 -14.70 6.86 -10.03
N PRO A 11 -15.06 6.17 -11.12
CA PRO A 11 -16.10 6.64 -12.03
C PRO A 11 -17.50 6.71 -11.38
N VAL A 12 -17.73 5.94 -10.32
CA VAL A 12 -19.03 5.88 -9.62
C VAL A 12 -19.09 6.89 -8.47
N HIS A 13 -18.05 6.96 -7.64
CA HIS A 13 -18.05 7.73 -6.39
C HIS A 13 -17.22 9.03 -6.45
N GLY A 14 -16.60 9.36 -7.59
CA GLY A 14 -15.75 10.53 -7.76
C GLY A 14 -14.31 10.29 -7.28
N PHE A 15 -14.03 10.52 -6.00
CA PHE A 15 -12.71 10.30 -5.41
C PHE A 15 -12.78 9.34 -4.22
N GLU A 16 -11.98 8.29 -4.24
CA GLU A 16 -11.83 7.33 -3.15
C GLU A 16 -10.47 7.51 -2.49
N ARG A 17 -10.47 7.62 -1.16
CA ARG A 17 -9.26 7.79 -0.36
C ARG A 17 -9.13 6.64 0.62
N PHE A 18 -7.93 6.08 0.71
CA PHE A 18 -7.63 5.05 1.70
C PHE A 18 -6.17 5.13 2.14
N ILE A 19 -5.89 4.53 3.30
CA ILE A 19 -4.57 4.49 3.89
C ILE A 19 -4.12 3.04 3.97
N ILE A 20 -2.99 2.72 3.35
CA ILE A 20 -2.32 1.44 3.54
C ILE A 20 -1.39 1.57 4.75
N LYS A 21 -1.63 0.77 5.78
CA LYS A 21 -0.79 0.78 6.99
C LYS A 21 0.56 0.11 6.69
N VAL A 22 1.62 0.69 7.22
CA VAL A 22 2.98 0.13 7.16
C VAL A 22 3.39 -0.28 8.56
N ILE A 23 3.56 -1.59 8.78
CA ILE A 23 3.86 -2.16 10.10
C ILE A 23 5.28 -2.70 10.10
N LYS A 24 6.16 -2.08 10.88
CA LYS A 24 7.54 -2.55 11.04
C LYS A 24 7.59 -3.72 12.02
N ARG A 25 8.20 -4.84 11.63
CA ARG A 25 8.41 -6.01 12.51
C ARG A 25 9.89 -6.37 12.59
N THR A 26 10.27 -6.94 13.72
CA THR A 26 11.64 -7.36 14.02
C THR A 26 11.86 -8.87 13.94
N ASN A 27 10.77 -9.65 13.86
CA ASN A 27 10.78 -11.10 13.75
C ASN A 27 10.54 -11.57 12.29
N ILE A 28 11.06 -10.80 11.33
CA ILE A 28 11.06 -11.11 9.90
C ILE A 28 12.41 -10.67 9.32
N PRO A 29 12.85 -11.23 8.18
CA PRO A 29 14.03 -10.77 7.47
C PRO A 29 14.07 -9.25 7.30
N SER A 30 15.25 -8.68 7.49
CA SER A 30 15.45 -7.24 7.63
C SER A 30 15.04 -6.43 6.39
N ASP A 31 15.16 -7.03 5.21
CA ASP A 31 14.96 -6.37 3.91
C ASP A 31 13.66 -6.81 3.22
N GLU A 32 12.76 -7.46 3.96
CA GLU A 32 11.55 -8.06 3.39
C GLU A 32 10.30 -7.17 3.51
N ILE A 33 9.46 -7.21 2.48
CA ILE A 33 8.13 -6.59 2.43
C ILE A 33 7.10 -7.69 2.25
N ILE A 34 6.25 -7.88 3.26
CA ILE A 34 5.20 -8.90 3.26
C ILE A 34 3.85 -8.22 3.11
N PRO A 35 3.15 -8.39 1.97
CA PRO A 35 1.79 -7.89 1.80
C PRO A 35 0.80 -8.73 2.60
N VAL A 36 -0.09 -8.07 3.33
CA VAL A 36 -1.19 -8.75 4.02
C VAL A 36 -2.50 -8.39 3.35
N PHE A 37 -3.17 -9.41 2.82
CA PHE A 37 -4.44 -9.29 2.13
C PHE A 37 -5.59 -9.60 3.08
N ARG A 38 -6.68 -8.84 2.96
CA ARG A 38 -7.94 -9.18 3.63
C ARG A 38 -8.61 -10.32 2.85
N SER A 39 -9.28 -11.23 3.54
CA SER A 39 -9.97 -12.36 2.93
C SER A 39 -11.41 -12.04 2.51
N ARG A 40 -12.07 -11.05 3.13
CA ARG A 40 -13.46 -10.62 2.87
C ARG A 40 -13.65 -9.12 3.10
N PRO A 41 -14.63 -8.45 2.46
CA PRO A 41 -15.51 -8.97 1.40
C PRO A 41 -14.83 -9.12 0.04
N ILE A 42 -13.70 -8.45 -0.21
CA ILE A 42 -12.93 -8.55 -1.47
C ILE A 42 -11.45 -8.78 -1.12
N TYR A 43 -10.81 -9.74 -1.80
CA TYR A 43 -9.39 -10.03 -1.62
C TYR A 43 -8.52 -8.88 -2.13
N ASP A 44 -8.05 -8.06 -1.19
CA ASP A 44 -7.29 -6.85 -1.49
C ASP A 44 -6.28 -6.53 -0.37
N LEU A 45 -5.30 -5.69 -0.70
CA LEU A 45 -4.22 -5.33 0.21
C LEU A 45 -4.78 -4.53 1.39
N SER A 46 -4.58 -5.04 2.60
CA SER A 46 -5.02 -4.41 3.84
C SER A 46 -3.91 -3.55 4.43
N TYR A 47 -2.72 -4.14 4.58
CA TYR A 47 -1.53 -3.49 5.08
C TYR A 47 -0.29 -4.23 4.62
N ILE A 48 0.88 -3.61 4.80
CA ILE A 48 2.17 -4.24 4.54
C ILE A 48 2.96 -4.34 5.83
N ILE A 49 3.67 -5.45 5.99
CA ILE A 49 4.65 -5.65 7.04
C ILE A 49 6.03 -5.46 6.42
N ILE A 50 6.88 -4.68 7.08
CA ILE A 50 8.23 -4.37 6.59
C ILE A 50 9.29 -4.77 7.62
N GLY A 51 10.44 -5.22 7.12
CA GLY A 51 11.63 -5.49 7.91
C GLY A 51 12.32 -4.22 8.42
N ARG A 52 13.43 -4.39 9.16
CA ARG A 52 14.15 -3.26 9.79
C ARG A 52 14.79 -2.30 8.80
N ASN A 53 15.26 -2.80 7.67
CA ASN A 53 16.08 -2.10 6.69
C ASN A 53 15.29 -1.70 5.44
N VAL A 54 13.97 -1.85 5.46
CA VAL A 54 13.12 -1.40 4.36
C VAL A 54 12.88 0.10 4.50
N ASP A 55 13.42 0.85 3.56
CA ASP A 55 13.20 2.29 3.44
C ASP A 55 11.84 2.64 2.85
N ASP A 56 11.40 3.87 3.15
CA ASP A 56 10.15 4.44 2.65
C ASP A 56 10.10 4.42 1.10
N VAL A 57 11.23 4.63 0.42
CA VAL A 57 11.32 4.59 -1.06
C VAL A 57 10.96 3.20 -1.61
N LEU A 58 11.45 2.13 -0.98
CA LEU A 58 11.14 0.75 -1.37
C LEU A 58 9.67 0.43 -1.15
N VAL A 59 9.13 0.88 -0.01
CA VAL A 59 7.70 0.76 0.31
C VAL A 59 6.84 1.47 -0.73
N GLN A 60 7.18 2.70 -1.11
CA GLN A 60 6.46 3.44 -2.13
C GLN A 60 6.49 2.73 -3.48
N LYS A 61 7.68 2.30 -3.92
CA LYS A 61 7.86 1.57 -5.17
C LYS A 61 7.02 0.30 -5.20
N TYR A 62 7.06 -0.50 -4.13
CA TYR A 62 6.28 -1.73 -4.01
C TYR A 62 4.78 -1.49 -4.19
N ILE A 63 4.25 -0.45 -3.52
CA ILE A 63 2.82 -0.12 -3.58
C ILE A 63 2.42 0.43 -4.93
N ILE A 64 3.25 1.26 -5.57
CA ILE A 64 3.04 1.73 -6.93
C ILE A 64 2.98 0.55 -7.91
N ASP A 65 3.92 -0.39 -7.81
CA ASP A 65 3.94 -1.59 -8.65
C ASP A 65 2.75 -2.51 -8.39
N TYR A 66 2.26 -2.58 -7.14
CA TYR A 66 1.00 -3.27 -6.81
C TYR A 66 -0.22 -2.61 -7.48
N LEU A 67 -0.37 -1.29 -7.34
CA LEU A 67 -1.48 -0.55 -7.95
C LEU A 67 -1.45 -0.62 -9.48
N ARG A 68 -0.25 -0.61 -10.08
CA ARG A 68 -0.07 -0.80 -11.53
C ARG A 68 -0.53 -2.17 -11.98
N ARG A 69 -0.13 -3.24 -11.28
CA ARG A 69 -0.60 -4.62 -11.58
C ARG A 69 -2.11 -4.79 -11.41
N LYS A 70 -2.74 -4.01 -10.54
CA LYS A 70 -4.19 -3.97 -10.35
C LYS A 70 -4.94 -3.08 -11.34
N GLY A 71 -4.25 -2.34 -12.22
CA GLY A 71 -4.88 -1.39 -13.14
C GLY A 71 -5.49 -0.16 -12.45
N LEU A 72 -5.02 0.14 -11.24
CA LEU A 72 -5.46 1.30 -10.44
C LEU A 72 -4.53 2.51 -10.58
N TYR A 73 -3.33 2.31 -11.14
CA TYR A 73 -2.32 3.35 -11.27
C TYR A 73 -2.80 4.54 -12.09
N ASP A 74 -3.46 4.31 -13.23
CA ASP A 74 -3.99 5.40 -14.09
C ASP A 74 -5.11 6.20 -13.41
N LYS A 75 -5.73 5.63 -12.38
CA LYS A 75 -6.77 6.30 -11.59
C LYS A 75 -6.18 7.04 -10.41
N MET A 76 -4.88 6.92 -10.14
CA MET A 76 -4.26 7.53 -8.97
C MET A 76 -4.09 9.04 -9.15
N VAL A 77 -4.64 9.79 -8.21
CA VAL A 77 -4.62 11.26 -8.19
C VAL A 77 -3.56 11.76 -7.22
N LYS A 78 -3.44 11.10 -6.06
CA LYS A 78 -2.49 11.48 -5.02
C LYS A 78 -1.91 10.27 -4.32
N PHE A 79 -0.62 10.36 -4.02
CA PHE A 79 0.12 9.36 -3.27
C PHE A 79 1.04 10.07 -2.28
N LYS A 80 0.89 9.81 -0.98
CA LYS A 80 1.66 10.50 0.06
C LYS A 80 1.95 9.57 1.25
N ILE A 81 3.18 9.60 1.74
CA ILE A 81 3.53 8.94 3.01
C ILE A 81 3.13 9.82 4.20
N LEU A 82 2.58 9.19 5.23
CA LEU A 82 2.14 9.77 6.50
C LEU A 82 3.02 9.28 7.65
#